data_AF-A0A0Q4PX96-F1
#
_entry.id   AF-A0A0Q4PX96-F1
#
_cell.length_a   1.000
_cell.length_b   1.000
_cell.length_c   1.000
_cell.angle_alpha   90.00
_cell.angle_beta   90.00
_cell.angle_gamma   90.00
#
_symmetry.space_group_name_H-M   'P 1'
#
loop_
_entity.id
_entity.type
_entity.pdbx_description
1 polymer ?
#
loop_
_entity_poly.entity_id
_entity_poly.type
_entity_poly.pdbx_seq_one_letter_code
_entity_poly.pdbx_strand_id
1 'polypeptide(L)'
;MSKSRMNAGTVTVDGASYDWHLHSEPHQSDDEGWKGMTIALLQQDAKREALVEFPPPKRLLKGLPRGRLQLDDATIARCVRSAVSAGWEPMSRGRPIVVMVDAEGN
;
A
#
# COMPACT_ATOMS: atom_id res chain seq x y z
N MET A 1 23.73 -7.63 -3.89
CA MET A 1 22.72 -6.84 -3.17
C MET A 1 21.43 -7.64 -3.17
N SER A 2 21.20 -8.43 -2.12
CA SER A 2 19.95 -9.19 -1.97
C SER A 2 18.81 -8.20 -1.85
N LYS A 3 17.86 -8.20 -2.81
CA LYS A 3 16.61 -7.45 -2.68
C LYS A 3 15.82 -8.09 -1.54
N SER A 4 16.09 -7.65 -0.32
CA SER A 4 15.39 -8.05 0.88
C SER A 4 13.90 -7.85 0.66
N ARG A 5 13.11 -8.84 1.04
CA ARG A 5 11.65 -8.77 1.04
C ARG A 5 11.27 -7.65 2.02
N MET A 6 11.07 -6.45 1.52
CA MET A 6 10.60 -5.36 2.37
C MET A 6 9.09 -5.48 2.38
N ASN A 7 8.59 -6.13 3.44
CA ASN A 7 7.18 -6.12 3.79
C ASN A 7 6.88 -4.96 4.74
N ALA A 8 7.88 -4.12 5.04
CA ALA A 8 7.77 -2.91 5.81
C ALA A 8 8.99 -2.03 5.55
N GLY A 9 8.86 -0.74 5.86
CA GLY A 9 9.93 0.23 5.77
C GLY A 9 9.45 1.63 6.16
N THR A 10 10.29 2.61 5.88
CA THR A 10 9.98 4.02 6.11
C THR A 10 10.37 4.80 4.85
N VAL A 11 9.53 5.75 4.44
CA VAL A 11 9.81 6.66 3.33
C VAL A 11 9.60 8.10 3.79
N THR A 12 10.41 9.03 3.27
CA THR A 12 10.21 10.46 3.49
C THR A 12 9.50 11.07 2.30
N VAL A 13 8.35 11.71 2.54
CA VAL A 13 7.54 12.40 1.53
C VAL A 13 7.28 13.82 2.02
N ASP A 14 7.67 14.80 1.20
CA ASP A 14 7.42 16.22 1.45
C ASP A 14 7.88 16.71 2.85
N GLY A 15 8.98 16.13 3.35
CA GLY A 15 9.59 16.47 4.64
C GLY A 15 9.05 15.70 5.85
N ALA A 16 8.02 14.88 5.69
CA ALA A 16 7.49 14.00 6.72
C ALA A 16 7.88 12.54 6.49
N SER A 17 8.14 11.81 7.58
CA SER A 17 8.45 10.38 7.54
C SER A 17 7.19 9.55 7.70
N TYR A 18 7.04 8.54 6.86
CA TYR A 18 5.92 7.61 6.85
C TYR A 18 6.43 6.19 6.98
N ASP A 19 5.99 5.50 8.02
CA ASP A 19 6.19 4.08 8.16
C ASP A 19 5.13 3.35 7.34
N TRP A 20 5.54 2.28 6.67
CA TRP A 20 4.66 1.46 5.88
C TRP A 20 4.90 -0.02 6.17
N HIS A 21 3.84 -0.82 6.03
CA HIS A 21 3.95 -2.27 6.02
C HIS A 21 2.92 -2.91 5.11
N LEU A 22 3.24 -4.11 4.63
CA LEU A 22 2.34 -4.97 3.89
C LEU A 22 1.29 -5.51 4.86
N HIS A 23 0.04 -5.09 4.64
CA HIS A 23 -1.10 -5.55 5.42
C HIS A 23 -1.64 -6.87 4.86
N SER A 24 -1.70 -7.02 3.53
CA SER A 24 -2.14 -8.26 2.87
C SER A 24 -1.42 -8.48 1.54
N GLU A 25 -1.06 -9.73 1.25
CA GLU A 25 -0.63 -10.14 -0.08
C GLU A 25 -1.84 -10.32 -1.01
N PRO A 26 -1.66 -10.25 -2.35
CA PRO A 26 -2.71 -10.62 -3.29
C PRO A 26 -3.22 -12.03 -2.99
N HIS A 27 -4.52 -12.17 -2.79
CA HIS A 27 -5.13 -13.43 -2.38
C HIS A 27 -6.45 -13.65 -3.11
N GLN A 28 -6.88 -14.92 -3.17
CA GLN A 28 -8.17 -15.26 -3.72
C GLN A 28 -9.21 -15.14 -2.60
N SER A 29 -10.19 -14.29 -2.80
CA SER A 29 -11.38 -14.17 -1.97
C SER A 29 -12.48 -15.08 -2.53
N ASP A 30 -13.24 -15.72 -1.65
CA ASP A 30 -14.31 -16.65 -2.03
C ASP A 30 -15.46 -15.94 -2.77
N ASP A 31 -15.74 -14.67 -2.44
CA ASP A 31 -16.90 -13.94 -2.94
C ASP A 31 -16.58 -12.99 -4.12
N GLU A 32 -15.38 -12.42 -4.12
CA GLU A 32 -15.00 -11.33 -5.04
C GLU A 32 -13.86 -11.70 -6.00
N GLY A 33 -13.40 -12.96 -5.98
CA GLY A 33 -12.28 -13.42 -6.80
C GLY A 33 -10.94 -12.89 -6.30
N TRP A 34 -10.00 -12.61 -7.20
CA TRP A 34 -8.68 -12.12 -6.79
C TRP A 34 -8.79 -10.73 -6.18
N LYS A 35 -8.25 -10.57 -4.98
CA LYS A 35 -7.95 -9.30 -4.33
C LYS A 35 -6.48 -8.95 -4.54
N GLY A 36 -6.19 -7.67 -4.74
CA GLY A 36 -4.83 -7.18 -4.81
C GLY A 36 -4.16 -7.13 -3.43
N MET A 37 -2.98 -6.54 -3.38
CA MET A 37 -2.29 -6.33 -2.11
C MET A 37 -2.84 -5.10 -1.41
N THR A 38 -2.72 -5.07 -0.09
CA THR A 38 -2.98 -3.88 0.73
C THR A 38 -1.73 -3.53 1.51
N ILE A 39 -1.36 -2.25 1.51
CA ILE A 39 -0.33 -1.71 2.41
C ILE A 39 -0.99 -0.78 3.43
N ALA A 40 -0.43 -0.71 4.62
CA ALA A 40 -0.78 0.28 5.62
C ALA A 40 0.30 1.36 5.68
N LEU A 41 -0.14 2.61 5.75
CA LEU A 41 0.69 3.81 5.85
C LEU A 41 0.39 4.53 7.17
N LEU A 42 1.43 4.95 7.87
CA LEU A 42 1.33 5.72 9.10
C LEU A 42 2.40 6.80 9.10
N GLN A 43 2.01 8.07 9.23
CA GLN A 43 2.99 9.13 9.47
C GLN A 43 3.61 8.97 10.87
N GLN A 44 4.91 9.18 11.00
CA GLN A 44 5.54 9.23 12.31
C GLN A 44 4.89 10.32 13.18
N ASP A 45 4.78 10.05 14.48
CA ASP A 45 4.07 10.86 15.48
C ASP A 45 2.55 10.99 15.27
N ALA A 46 1.98 10.35 14.24
CA ALA A 46 0.55 10.25 14.03
C ALA A 46 -0.04 8.96 14.60
N LYS A 47 -1.37 8.86 14.59
CA LYS A 47 -2.10 7.67 15.07
C LYS A 47 -3.10 7.10 14.07
N ARG A 48 -3.32 7.78 12.94
CA ARG A 48 -4.33 7.40 11.96
C ARG A 48 -3.67 6.82 10.73
N GLU A 49 -3.94 5.55 10.48
CA GLU A 49 -3.42 4.85 9.31
C GLU A 49 -4.25 5.15 8.05
N ALA A 50 -3.62 4.96 6.88
CA ALA A 50 -4.31 4.74 5.62
C ALA A 50 -3.99 3.35 5.08
N LEU A 51 -5.02 2.61 4.70
CA LEU A 51 -4.90 1.35 3.98
C LEU A 51 -4.98 1.65 2.48
N VAL A 52 -3.94 1.29 1.74
CA VAL A 52 -3.88 1.49 0.30
C VAL A 52 -4.02 0.14 -0.39
N GLU A 53 -5.08 -0.01 -1.16
CA GLU A 53 -5.42 -1.23 -1.89
C GLU A 53 -5.03 -1.09 -3.36
N PHE A 54 -4.23 -2.04 -3.83
CA PHE A 54 -3.87 -2.15 -5.24
C PHE A 54 -4.85 -3.06 -5.98
N PRO A 55 -4.99 -2.90 -7.31
CA PRO A 55 -5.76 -3.83 -8.10
C PRO A 55 -5.08 -5.20 -8.14
N PRO A 56 -5.86 -6.28 -8.36
CA PRO A 56 -5.29 -7.61 -8.58
C PRO A 56 -4.29 -7.60 -9.74
N PRO A 57 -3.07 -8.13 -9.56
CA PRO A 57 -2.10 -8.21 -10.65
C PRO A 57 -2.68 -8.96 -11.85
N LYS A 58 -2.61 -8.36 -13.05
CA LYS A 58 -3.15 -8.94 -14.30
C LYS A 58 -2.73 -10.39 -14.57
N ARG A 59 -1.55 -10.77 -14.08
CA ARG A 59 -1.05 -12.14 -14.17
C ARG A 59 -1.89 -13.14 -13.38
N LEU A 60 -2.33 -12.79 -12.16
CA LEU A 60 -3.19 -13.64 -11.34
C LEU A 60 -4.55 -13.86 -12.00
N LEU A 61 -5.08 -12.80 -12.63
CA LEU A 61 -6.31 -12.88 -13.42
C LEU A 61 -6.19 -13.83 -14.63
N LYS A 62 -4.96 -14.10 -15.09
CA LYS A 62 -4.66 -15.08 -16.15
C LYS A 62 -4.34 -16.49 -15.63
N GLY A 63 -4.59 -16.76 -14.34
CA GLY A 63 -4.31 -18.07 -13.71
C GLY A 63 -2.83 -18.38 -13.50
N LEU A 64 -1.96 -17.40 -13.72
CA LEU A 64 -0.52 -17.57 -13.53
C LEU A 64 -0.17 -17.35 -12.04
N PRO A 65 0.89 -18.00 -11.52
CA PRO A 65 1.22 -17.96 -10.11
C PRO A 65 1.63 -16.55 -9.64
N ARG A 66 1.43 -16.30 -8.33
CA ARG A 66 1.91 -15.09 -7.64
C ARG A 66 3.40 -14.93 -7.90
N GLY A 67 3.80 -13.75 -8.36
CA GLY A 67 5.22 -13.43 -8.43
C GLY A 67 5.73 -12.81 -7.16
N ARG A 68 7.01 -12.49 -7.23
CA ARG A 68 7.66 -11.73 -6.17
C ARG A 68 7.06 -10.34 -6.09
N LEU A 69 6.53 -10.00 -4.93
CA LEU A 69 6.19 -8.64 -4.56
C LEU A 69 7.47 -7.80 -4.50
N GLN A 70 7.50 -6.67 -5.21
CA GLN A 70 8.56 -5.66 -5.10
C GLN A 70 7.87 -4.33 -4.89
N LEU A 71 7.93 -3.84 -3.66
CA LEU A 71 7.57 -2.47 -3.31
C LEU A 71 8.88 -1.70 -3.16
N ASP A 72 8.99 -0.59 -3.88
CA ASP A 72 10.10 0.34 -3.77
C ASP A 72 9.61 1.66 -3.16
N ASP A 73 10.56 2.44 -2.63
CA ASP A 73 10.26 3.70 -1.94
C ASP A 73 9.50 4.68 -2.85
N ALA A 74 9.74 4.63 -4.17
CA ALA A 74 9.04 5.47 -5.14
C ALA A 74 7.54 5.13 -5.21
N THR A 75 7.20 3.84 -5.25
CA THR A 75 5.80 3.37 -5.23
C THR A 75 5.13 3.73 -3.92
N ILE A 76 5.81 3.53 -2.78
CA ILE A 76 5.25 3.90 -1.46
C ILE A 76 5.04 5.41 -1.37
N ALA A 77 5.98 6.22 -1.87
CA ALA A 77 5.83 7.67 -1.89
C ALA A 77 4.64 8.14 -2.72
N ARG A 78 4.34 7.49 -3.86
CA ARG A 78 3.11 7.75 -4.63
C ARG A 78 1.88 7.40 -3.84
N CYS A 79 1.84 6.23 -3.20
CA CYS A 79 0.72 5.80 -2.36
C CYS A 79 0.42 6.80 -1.23
N VAL A 80 1.45 7.35 -0.59
CA VAL A 80 1.30 8.41 0.43
C VAL A 80 0.61 9.64 -0.19
N ARG A 81 1.10 10.13 -1.32
CA ARG A 81 0.51 11.31 -1.99
C ARG A 81 -0.92 11.06 -2.45
N SER A 82 -1.20 9.87 -2.98
CA SER A 82 -2.56 9.48 -3.39
C SER A 82 -3.50 9.38 -2.19
N ALA A 83 -3.05 8.79 -1.08
CA ALA A 83 -3.84 8.73 0.15
C ALA A 83 -4.17 10.13 0.68
N VAL A 84 -3.18 11.03 0.76
CA VAL A 84 -3.38 12.42 1.17
C VAL A 84 -4.34 13.15 0.22
N SER A 85 -4.17 12.97 -1.09
CA SER A 85 -5.05 13.56 -2.13
C SER A 85 -6.48 13.02 -2.05
N ALA A 86 -6.66 11.78 -1.57
CA ALA A 86 -7.95 11.16 -1.34
C ALA A 86 -8.61 11.58 0.00
N GLY A 87 -7.99 12.50 0.75
CA GLY A 87 -8.53 13.02 2.02
C GLY A 87 -8.01 12.30 3.27
N TRP A 88 -6.93 11.53 3.16
CA TRP A 88 -6.23 11.08 4.36
C TRP A 88 -5.53 12.25 5.02
N GLU A 89 -5.94 12.54 6.26
CA GLU A 89 -5.25 13.48 7.14
C GLU A 89 -4.56 12.69 8.26
N PRO A 90 -3.23 12.47 8.18
CA PRO A 90 -2.52 11.61 9.13
C PRO A 90 -2.62 12.09 10.58
N MET A 91 -2.55 13.41 10.78
CA MET A 91 -2.60 14.03 12.11
C MET A 91 -4.02 14.07 12.70
N SER A 92 -5.06 13.84 11.90
CA SER A 92 -6.43 13.77 12.38
C SER A 92 -6.66 12.49 13.16
N ARG A 93 -7.57 12.51 14.15
CA ARG A 93 -8.01 11.31 14.86
C ARG A 93 -9.15 10.64 14.10
N GLY A 94 -9.23 9.32 14.14
CA GLY A 94 -10.33 8.59 13.54
C GLY A 94 -9.97 7.18 13.13
N ARG A 95 -10.91 6.52 12.45
CA ARG A 95 -10.66 5.20 11.87
C ARG A 95 -9.69 5.33 10.68
N PRO A 96 -8.93 4.27 10.38
CA PRO A 96 -8.17 4.19 9.15
C PRO A 96 -9.09 4.41 7.95
N ILE A 97 -8.57 5.06 6.91
CA ILE A 97 -9.27 5.16 5.62
C ILE A 97 -8.74 4.10 4.67
N VAL A 98 -9.57 3.67 3.72
CA VAL A 98 -9.16 2.79 2.62
C VAL A 98 -9.12 3.60 1.34
N VAL A 99 -8.02 3.51 0.61
CA VAL A 99 -7.79 4.22 -0.65
C VAL A 99 -7.42 3.18 -1.70
N MET A 100 -8.15 3.14 -2.80
CA MET A 100 -7.76 2.33 -3.95
C MET A 100 -6.87 3.16 -4.87
N VAL A 101 -5.75 2.56 -5.27
CA VAL A 101 -4.80 3.14 -6.22
C VAL A 101 -4.75 2.32 -7.50
N ASP A 102 -4.10 2.82 -8.53
CA ASP A 102 -3.76 2.02 -9.71
C ASP A 102 -2.58 1.05 -9.43
N ALA A 103 -2.12 0.34 -10.46
CA ALA A 103 -1.02 -0.62 -10.32
C ALA A 103 0.35 0.01 -10.00
N GLU A 104 0.49 1.33 -10.14
CA GLU A 104 1.70 2.10 -9.90
C GLU A 104 1.63 2.93 -8.60
N GLY A 105 0.49 2.90 -7.91
CA GLY A 105 0.26 3.60 -6.66
C GLY A 105 -0.27 5.02 -6.81
N ASN A 106 -0.86 5.38 -7.97
CA ASN A 106 -1.51 6.68 -8.18
C ASN A 106 -2.99 6.66 -7.78
#